data_AF-A0A3P6T0A0-F1
#
_entry.id   AF-A0A3P6T0A0-F1
#
_cell.length_a   1.000
_cell.length_b   1.000
_cell.length_c   1.000
_cell.angle_alpha   90.00
_cell.angle_beta   90.00
_cell.angle_gamma   90.00
#
_symmetry.space_group_name_H-M   'P 1'
#
loop_
_entity.id
_entity.type
_entity.pdbx_description
1 polymer ?
#
loop_
_entity_poly.entity_id
_entity_poly.type
_entity_poly.pdbx_seq_one_letter_code
_entity_poly.pdbx_strand_id
1 'polypeptide(L)'
;MRAARKLPTRPVRSSLAADRAHFRSSDEVHEVPPDPKTSSSPRKESSVVERSDRCLLNDLDPSKLSSLICGHPAGRGTALLLQALRQQVTIAASCEYSRKALAWIIDNDVLQLKNRRNVRHLTWTTSLICALIRVLQADGVDSREQMARLINMLASFTSGRQYLLTHLRLVLNCVVPVLRGRRLPTTTQEQLLAMLQKFSVRHACQKELLLCGMLEWIVNFLEGRTTAYATEYACSL
;
A
#
# COMPACT_ATOMS: atom_id res chain seq x y z
N MET A 1 -30.50 75.32 -25.48
CA MET A 1 -29.57 74.86 -26.54
C MET A 1 -29.10 73.44 -26.21
N ARG A 2 -29.23 72.54 -27.21
CA ARG A 2 -28.54 71.25 -27.50
C ARG A 2 -27.48 70.73 -26.49
N ALA A 3 -27.23 69.44 -26.29
CA ALA A 3 -27.81 68.15 -26.72
C ALA A 3 -27.00 67.02 -26.01
N ALA A 4 -27.67 65.89 -25.78
CA ALA A 4 -27.20 64.50 -25.79
C ALA A 4 -25.81 64.11 -25.21
N ARG A 5 -25.84 63.09 -24.33
CA ARG A 5 -25.34 61.73 -24.67
C ARG A 5 -25.90 60.67 -23.72
N LYS A 6 -26.78 59.82 -24.28
CA LYS A 6 -27.10 58.47 -23.79
C LYS A 6 -25.99 57.51 -24.25
N LEU A 7 -25.65 56.51 -23.46
CA LEU A 7 -25.07 55.23 -23.89
C LEU A 7 -25.54 54.12 -22.91
N PRO A 8 -25.63 52.85 -23.35
CA PRO A 8 -26.84 52.06 -23.21
C PRO A 8 -26.66 50.79 -22.37
N THR A 9 -27.76 50.40 -21.73
CA THR A 9 -28.03 49.08 -21.15
C THR A 9 -28.22 48.03 -22.25
N ARG A 10 -27.53 46.89 -22.15
CA ARG A 10 -27.90 45.58 -22.75
C ARG A 10 -26.89 44.50 -22.33
N PRO A 11 -27.23 43.20 -22.41
CA PRO A 11 -28.40 42.53 -21.84
C PRO A 11 -28.00 41.30 -21.00
N VAL A 12 -28.90 40.86 -20.14
CA VAL A 12 -28.90 39.50 -19.57
C VAL A 12 -28.99 38.50 -20.73
N ARG A 13 -27.95 37.68 -20.91
CA ARG A 13 -28.02 36.50 -21.80
C ARG A 13 -28.45 35.28 -20.98
N SER A 14 -29.75 35.03 -21.00
CA SER A 14 -30.29 33.69 -20.90
C SER A 14 -30.15 32.98 -22.24
N SER A 15 -29.41 31.87 -22.27
CA SER A 15 -29.68 30.65 -23.04
C SER A 15 -28.40 29.85 -23.20
N LEU A 16 -28.29 28.73 -22.50
CA LEU A 16 -27.56 27.58 -23.00
C LEU A 16 -28.44 26.36 -22.74
N ALA A 17 -28.73 25.69 -23.85
CA ALA A 17 -29.69 24.63 -23.97
C ALA A 17 -29.33 23.44 -23.09
N ALA A 18 -30.37 22.81 -22.54
CA ALA A 18 -30.27 21.50 -21.92
C ALA A 18 -29.90 20.48 -22.99
N ASP A 19 -28.63 20.09 -23.02
CA ASP A 19 -28.20 18.96 -23.83
C ASP A 19 -28.45 17.69 -23.03
N ARG A 20 -29.50 16.97 -23.41
CA ARG A 20 -29.86 15.64 -22.92
C ARG A 20 -28.82 14.65 -23.47
N ALA A 21 -27.63 14.63 -22.87
CA ALA A 21 -26.65 13.60 -23.11
C ALA A 21 -27.00 12.35 -22.29
N HIS A 22 -27.10 11.23 -22.98
CA HIS A 22 -27.45 9.91 -22.50
C HIS A 22 -26.82 9.50 -21.16
N PHE A 23 -27.68 9.02 -20.26
CA PHE A 23 -27.31 8.20 -19.11
C PHE A 23 -26.70 6.88 -19.63
N ARG A 24 -25.38 6.88 -19.87
CA ARG A 24 -24.62 5.64 -20.06
C ARG A 24 -24.28 5.11 -18.67
N SER A 25 -24.91 4.00 -18.31
CA SER A 25 -24.43 3.08 -17.27
C SER A 25 -22.96 2.79 -17.53
N SER A 26 -22.08 3.41 -16.75
CA SER A 26 -20.66 3.05 -16.72
C SER A 26 -20.51 2.10 -15.55
N ASP A 27 -20.38 0.81 -15.86
CA ASP A 27 -19.74 -0.13 -14.95
C ASP A 27 -18.36 0.45 -14.64
N GLU A 28 -18.19 1.01 -13.44
CA GLU A 28 -16.90 1.45 -12.91
C GLU A 28 -16.01 0.22 -12.73
N VAL A 29 -15.30 -0.14 -13.80
CA VAL A 29 -14.13 -0.99 -13.69
C VAL A 29 -13.07 -0.14 -13.01
N HIS A 30 -12.95 -0.28 -11.69
CA HIS A 30 -11.88 0.33 -10.89
C HIS A 30 -10.52 -0.09 -11.46
N GLU A 31 -9.95 0.74 -12.33
CA GLU A 31 -8.73 0.44 -13.05
C GLU A 31 -7.58 0.38 -12.05
N VAL A 32 -6.97 -0.80 -11.95
CA VAL A 32 -5.92 -1.05 -10.98
C VAL A 32 -4.65 -0.34 -11.46
N PRO A 33 -3.96 0.46 -10.62
CA PRO A 33 -2.76 1.16 -11.04
C PRO A 33 -1.69 0.21 -11.58
N PRO A 34 -1.04 0.55 -12.72
CA PRO A 34 -0.03 -0.29 -13.34
C PRO A 34 1.17 -0.52 -12.42
N ASP A 35 1.86 -1.65 -12.59
CA ASP A 35 3.00 -2.00 -11.75
C ASP A 35 4.17 -1.00 -11.96
N PRO A 36 5.00 -0.74 -10.95
CA PRO A 36 6.09 0.25 -11.04
C PRO A 36 7.13 -0.02 -12.16
N LYS A 37 7.13 -1.24 -12.71
CA LYS A 37 8.09 -1.69 -13.75
C LYS A 37 7.41 -2.00 -15.10
N THR A 38 6.11 -1.74 -15.27
CA THR A 38 5.43 -1.93 -16.57
C THR A 38 5.60 -0.77 -17.55
N SER A 39 6.21 0.36 -17.14
CA SER A 39 6.59 1.43 -18.08
C SER A 39 7.85 1.03 -18.88
N SER A 40 7.66 0.43 -20.05
CA SER A 40 8.75 0.15 -20.99
C SER A 40 9.30 1.45 -21.57
N SER A 41 10.37 1.99 -20.98
CA SER A 41 11.25 2.97 -21.64
C SER A 41 12.42 2.21 -22.27
N PRO A 42 12.67 2.33 -23.60
CA PRO A 42 13.76 1.64 -24.26
C PRO A 42 15.09 2.30 -23.86
N ARG A 43 15.74 1.77 -22.82
CA ARG A 43 17.10 2.19 -22.46
C ARG A 43 18.12 1.38 -23.28
N LYS A 44 18.67 2.08 -24.27
CA LYS A 44 19.97 1.92 -24.95
C LYS A 44 20.79 0.69 -24.53
N GLU A 45 20.90 -0.25 -25.46
CA GLU A 45 21.79 -1.41 -25.41
C GLU A 45 23.23 -0.97 -25.12
N SER A 46 23.71 -1.32 -23.93
CA SER A 46 25.13 -1.29 -23.59
C SER A 46 25.41 -2.51 -22.72
N SER A 47 26.11 -3.48 -23.30
CA SER A 47 26.78 -4.63 -22.69
C SER A 47 26.20 -5.07 -21.33
N VAL A 48 25.02 -5.70 -21.35
CA VAL A 48 24.44 -6.30 -20.15
C VAL A 48 25.19 -7.60 -19.89
N VAL A 49 26.05 -7.59 -18.87
CA VAL A 49 26.45 -8.84 -18.20
C VAL A 49 25.14 -9.55 -17.85
N GLU A 50 24.88 -10.71 -18.48
CA GLU A 50 23.73 -11.56 -18.19
C GLU A 50 23.72 -11.90 -16.71
N ARG A 51 23.12 -11.03 -15.89
CA ARG A 51 22.80 -11.34 -14.50
C ARG A 51 21.75 -12.43 -14.59
N SER A 52 22.19 -13.65 -14.27
CA SER A 52 21.39 -14.86 -14.23
C SER A 52 19.92 -14.55 -13.90
N ASP A 53 19.02 -14.85 -14.85
CA ASP A 53 17.56 -14.72 -14.68
C ASP A 53 16.98 -15.66 -13.61
N ARG A 54 17.84 -16.39 -12.90
CA ARG A 54 17.52 -17.28 -11.79
C ARG A 54 17.17 -16.47 -10.55
N CYS A 55 15.93 -16.60 -10.09
CA CYS A 55 15.48 -16.01 -8.83
C CYS A 55 16.17 -16.70 -7.65
N LEU A 56 16.98 -15.94 -6.90
CA LEU A 56 17.72 -16.45 -5.73
C LEU A 56 16.78 -16.94 -4.61
N LEU A 57 15.52 -16.50 -4.61
CA LEU A 57 14.51 -16.95 -3.66
C LEU A 57 14.13 -18.42 -3.86
N ASN A 58 14.30 -18.97 -5.05
CA ASN A 58 13.98 -20.38 -5.31
C ASN A 58 14.90 -21.36 -4.56
N ASP A 59 16.09 -20.90 -4.16
CA ASP A 59 17.05 -21.71 -3.41
C ASP A 59 16.87 -21.59 -1.88
N LEU A 60 15.92 -20.77 -1.43
CA LEU A 60 15.64 -20.53 -0.01
C LEU A 60 14.53 -21.47 0.51
N ASP A 61 14.73 -21.99 1.71
CA ASP A 61 13.69 -22.72 2.44
C ASP A 61 12.72 -21.73 3.12
N PRO A 62 11.44 -21.66 2.68
CA PRO A 62 10.46 -20.73 3.21
C PRO A 62 10.08 -21.00 4.67
N SER A 63 10.17 -22.26 5.11
CA SER A 63 9.84 -22.65 6.49
C SER A 63 10.91 -22.16 7.46
N LYS A 64 12.18 -22.30 7.08
CA LYS A 64 13.33 -21.79 7.83
C LYS A 64 13.31 -20.26 7.88
N LEU A 65 13.05 -19.60 6.76
CA LEU A 65 12.91 -18.14 6.71
C LEU A 65 11.83 -17.64 7.68
N SER A 66 10.65 -18.26 7.62
CA SER A 66 9.53 -17.98 8.52
C SER A 66 9.90 -18.17 9.99
N SER A 67 10.62 -19.24 10.31
CA SER A 67 11.07 -19.52 11.68
C SER A 67 12.03 -18.46 12.22
N LEU A 68 12.94 -17.95 11.37
CA LEU A 68 13.90 -16.92 11.74
C LEU A 68 13.22 -15.57 12.00
N ILE A 69 12.29 -15.18 11.13
CA ILE A 69 11.50 -13.94 11.27
C ILE A 69 10.65 -13.99 12.55
N CYS A 70 9.94 -15.09 12.79
CA CYS A 70 9.04 -15.23 13.95
C CYS A 70 9.77 -15.52 15.26
N GLY A 71 10.96 -16.11 15.21
CA GLY A 71 11.77 -16.46 16.39
C GLY A 71 12.40 -15.23 17.06
N HIS A 72 12.85 -14.25 16.26
CA HIS A 72 13.45 -13.01 16.78
C HIS A 72 12.84 -11.78 16.10
N PRO A 73 11.56 -11.45 16.34
CA PRO A 73 10.84 -10.41 15.59
C PRO A 73 11.41 -8.99 15.80
N ALA A 74 12.04 -8.72 16.95
CA ALA A 74 12.74 -7.45 17.22
C ALA A 74 14.22 -7.46 16.79
N GLY A 75 14.74 -8.60 16.33
CA GLY A 75 16.16 -8.79 16.07
C GLY A 75 16.64 -8.08 14.80
N ARG A 76 17.89 -7.61 14.83
CA ARG A 76 18.57 -7.07 13.64
C ARG A 76 18.59 -8.06 12.46
N GLY A 77 18.74 -9.36 12.75
CA GLY A 77 18.68 -10.41 11.73
C GLY A 77 17.36 -10.40 10.96
N THR A 78 16.23 -10.25 11.65
CA THR A 78 14.90 -10.13 11.03
C THR A 78 14.80 -8.89 10.16
N ALA A 79 15.31 -7.74 10.62
CA ALA A 79 15.34 -6.52 9.81
C ALA A 79 16.14 -6.72 8.51
N LEU A 80 17.33 -7.32 8.58
CA LEU A 80 18.16 -7.61 7.42
C LEU A 80 17.52 -8.60 6.44
N LEU A 81 16.86 -9.64 6.96
CA LEU A 81 16.12 -10.61 6.14
C LEU A 81 14.96 -9.94 5.40
N LEU A 82 14.15 -9.15 6.10
CA LEU A 82 13.04 -8.39 5.50
C LEU A 82 13.54 -7.39 4.45
N GLN A 83 14.65 -6.72 4.74
CA GLN A 83 15.30 -5.81 3.80
C GLN A 83 15.76 -6.56 2.55
N ALA A 84 16.45 -7.69 2.70
CA ALA A 84 16.95 -8.50 1.60
C ALA A 84 15.80 -9.01 0.72
N LEU A 85 14.73 -9.54 1.33
CA LEU A 85 13.52 -9.97 0.63
C LEU A 85 12.90 -8.85 -0.20
N ARG A 86 12.73 -7.66 0.40
CA ARG A 86 12.21 -6.50 -0.33
C ARG A 86 13.14 -6.12 -1.50
N GLN A 87 14.45 -6.13 -1.28
CA GLN A 87 15.43 -5.78 -2.31
C GLN A 87 15.42 -6.76 -3.48
N GLN A 88 15.07 -8.04 -3.27
CA GLN A 88 14.85 -9.00 -4.36
C GLN A 88 13.74 -8.56 -5.31
N VAL A 89 12.77 -7.76 -4.87
CA VAL A 89 11.72 -7.22 -5.75
C VAL A 89 12.11 -5.85 -6.31
N THR A 90 12.66 -4.97 -5.47
CA THR A 90 12.89 -3.56 -5.87
C THR A 90 14.17 -3.36 -6.68
N ILE A 91 15.28 -4.01 -6.29
CA ILE A 91 16.62 -3.81 -6.89
C ILE A 91 16.90 -4.81 -8.02
N ALA A 92 16.01 -5.79 -8.23
CA ALA A 92 16.15 -6.79 -9.27
C ALA A 92 16.44 -6.21 -10.67
N ALA A 93 17.35 -6.90 -11.38
CA ALA A 93 17.89 -6.50 -12.67
C ALA A 93 16.84 -6.47 -13.79
N SER A 94 15.78 -7.28 -13.70
CA SER A 94 14.72 -7.35 -14.69
C SER A 94 13.31 -7.26 -14.06
N CYS A 95 12.34 -6.80 -14.86
CA CYS A 95 10.93 -6.79 -14.49
C CYS A 95 10.42 -8.21 -14.22
N GLU A 96 10.85 -9.17 -15.04
CA GLU A 96 10.51 -10.60 -14.89
C GLU A 96 11.02 -11.18 -13.57
N TYR A 97 12.28 -10.90 -13.20
CA TYR A 97 12.80 -11.31 -11.89
C TYR A 97 11.97 -10.73 -10.75
N SER A 98 11.61 -9.44 -10.85
CA SER A 98 10.81 -8.77 -9.82
C SER A 98 9.45 -9.45 -9.63
N ARG A 99 8.80 -9.84 -10.73
CA ARG A 99 7.54 -10.57 -10.71
C ARG A 99 7.70 -11.97 -10.13
N LYS A 100 8.74 -12.71 -10.51
CA LYS A 100 9.06 -14.03 -9.95
C LYS A 100 9.33 -13.98 -8.44
N ALA A 101 10.14 -13.00 -8.01
CA ALA A 101 10.45 -12.80 -6.60
C ALA A 101 9.20 -12.44 -5.78
N LEU A 102 8.35 -11.58 -6.32
CA LEU A 102 7.07 -11.22 -5.72
C LEU A 102 6.12 -12.43 -5.63
N ALA A 103 6.00 -13.20 -6.72
CA ALA A 103 5.21 -14.43 -6.74
C ALA A 103 5.69 -15.41 -5.68
N TRP A 104 7.01 -15.62 -5.55
CA TRP A 104 7.59 -16.48 -4.52
C TRP A 104 7.21 -16.03 -3.10
N ILE A 105 7.24 -14.72 -2.79
CA ILE A 105 6.84 -14.19 -1.47
C ILE A 105 5.36 -14.49 -1.18
N ILE A 106 4.49 -14.35 -2.17
CA ILE A 106 3.04 -14.55 -2.05
C ILE A 106 2.70 -16.04 -1.96
N ASP A 107 3.32 -16.87 -2.80
CA ASP A 107 3.05 -18.30 -2.91
C ASP A 107 3.49 -19.05 -1.67
N ASN A 108 4.64 -18.67 -1.10
CA ASN A 108 5.16 -19.23 0.15
C ASN A 108 4.57 -18.58 1.41
N ASP A 109 3.64 -17.63 1.28
CA ASP A 109 2.95 -16.96 2.39
C ASP A 109 3.91 -16.44 3.46
N VAL A 110 4.95 -15.70 3.07
CA VAL A 110 6.03 -15.25 3.99
C VAL A 110 5.49 -14.41 5.16
N LEU A 111 4.42 -13.64 4.95
CA LEU A 111 3.76 -12.87 6.02
C LEU A 111 2.82 -13.71 6.90
N GLN A 112 2.61 -14.98 6.54
CA GLN A 112 1.75 -15.97 7.21
C GLN A 112 0.30 -15.49 7.33
N LEU A 113 -0.24 -14.92 6.24
CA LEU A 113 -1.60 -14.37 6.20
C LEU A 113 -2.64 -15.44 5.83
N LYS A 114 -2.25 -16.48 5.08
CA LYS A 114 -3.16 -17.52 4.57
C LYS A 114 -3.51 -18.61 5.59
N ASN A 115 -3.23 -18.40 6.88
CA ASN A 115 -3.18 -19.44 7.91
C ASN A 115 -4.25 -20.55 7.72
N ARG A 116 -3.77 -21.75 7.39
CA ARG A 116 -4.51 -22.90 6.84
C ARG A 116 -5.36 -23.62 7.88
N ARG A 117 -6.42 -23.00 8.38
CA ARG A 117 -7.52 -23.69 9.09
C ARG A 117 -8.78 -22.81 9.08
N ASN A 118 -9.62 -23.00 8.06
CA ASN A 118 -11.06 -22.66 8.05
C ASN A 118 -11.48 -21.49 8.95
N VAL A 119 -11.13 -20.26 8.57
CA VAL A 119 -11.45 -19.07 9.35
C VAL A 119 -12.73 -18.41 8.80
N ARG A 120 -13.89 -19.04 9.06
CA ARG A 120 -15.15 -18.29 9.23
C ARG A 120 -15.26 -17.68 10.63
N HIS A 121 -14.27 -17.94 11.48
CA HIS A 121 -14.15 -17.41 12.84
C HIS A 121 -12.70 -16.99 13.09
N LEU A 122 -12.39 -15.72 12.84
CA LEU A 122 -11.09 -15.11 13.11
C LEU A 122 -10.91 -15.00 14.64
N THR A 123 -10.55 -16.12 15.28
CA THR A 123 -10.25 -16.13 16.71
C THR A 123 -8.95 -15.37 16.95
N TRP A 124 -8.92 -14.51 17.97
CA TRP A 124 -7.81 -13.63 18.36
C TRP A 124 -6.43 -14.32 18.42
N THR A 125 -6.40 -15.62 18.73
CA THR A 125 -5.21 -16.47 18.76
C THR A 125 -4.55 -16.68 17.39
N THR A 126 -5.32 -16.77 16.30
CA THR A 126 -4.78 -16.94 14.94
C THR A 126 -4.06 -15.67 14.45
N SER A 127 -4.52 -14.51 14.93
CA SER A 127 -3.92 -13.19 14.63
C SER A 127 -2.53 -13.05 15.28
N LEU A 128 -2.33 -13.60 16.49
CA LEU A 128 -1.07 -13.49 17.23
C LEU A 128 0.11 -14.29 16.64
N ILE A 129 -0.14 -15.11 15.61
CA ILE A 129 0.86 -16.03 15.06
C ILE A 129 1.47 -15.51 13.76
N CYS A 130 0.79 -14.63 13.01
CA CYS A 130 1.32 -14.21 11.71
C CYS A 130 2.58 -13.34 11.84
N ALA A 131 3.53 -13.54 10.92
CA ALA A 131 4.81 -12.83 10.94
C ALA A 131 4.64 -11.31 10.89
N LEU A 132 3.63 -10.82 10.16
CA LEU A 132 3.28 -9.40 10.11
C LEU A 132 2.99 -8.82 11.51
N ILE A 133 2.11 -9.47 12.27
CA ILE A 133 1.73 -9.01 13.61
C ILE A 133 2.90 -9.14 14.58
N ARG A 134 3.59 -10.29 14.57
CA ARG A 134 4.73 -10.52 15.47
C ARG A 134 5.83 -9.47 15.29
N VAL A 135 6.15 -9.10 14.05
CA VAL A 135 7.19 -8.09 13.78
C VAL A 135 6.68 -6.68 14.06
N LEU A 136 5.46 -6.32 13.63
CA LEU A 136 4.94 -4.96 13.82
C LEU A 136 4.66 -4.60 15.29
N GLN A 137 4.32 -5.57 16.12
CA GLN A 137 4.10 -5.38 17.56
C GLN A 137 5.37 -5.53 18.41
N ALA A 138 6.46 -6.05 17.84
CA ALA A 138 7.72 -6.15 18.56
C ALA A 138 8.40 -4.78 18.73
N ASP A 139 9.18 -4.61 19.80
CA ASP A 139 9.86 -3.34 20.10
C ASP A 139 11.03 -3.00 19.16
N GLY A 140 11.37 -3.88 18.21
CA GLY A 140 12.43 -3.67 17.23
C GLY A 140 12.11 -2.52 16.27
N VAL A 141 12.85 -1.41 16.36
CA VAL A 141 12.69 -0.25 15.47
C VAL A 141 13.00 -0.63 14.01
N ASP A 142 14.18 -1.24 13.78
CA ASP A 142 14.63 -1.60 12.44
C ASP A 142 13.73 -2.65 11.79
N SER A 143 13.30 -3.68 12.54
CA SER A 143 12.48 -4.76 12.00
C SER A 143 11.08 -4.29 11.63
N ARG A 144 10.46 -3.43 12.46
CA ARG A 144 9.18 -2.77 12.14
C ARG A 144 9.27 -1.92 10.89
N GLU A 145 10.33 -1.13 10.76
CA GLU A 145 10.54 -0.28 9.59
C GLU A 145 10.69 -1.11 8.31
N GLN A 146 11.46 -2.20 8.36
CA GLN A 146 11.63 -3.08 7.20
C GLN A 146 10.36 -3.86 6.87
N MET A 147 9.57 -4.25 7.88
CA MET A 147 8.24 -4.85 7.66
C MET A 147 7.29 -3.85 6.99
N ALA A 148 7.23 -2.62 7.47
CA ALA A 148 6.42 -1.55 6.89
C ALA A 148 6.81 -1.28 5.42
N ARG A 149 8.11 -1.24 5.13
CA ARG A 149 8.63 -1.11 3.76
C ARG A 149 8.29 -2.30 2.87
N LEU A 150 8.34 -3.51 3.41
CA LEU A 150 7.99 -4.72 2.67
C LEU A 150 6.51 -4.71 2.28
N ILE A 151 5.60 -4.44 3.22
CA ILE A 151 4.16 -4.39 2.90
C ILE A 151 3.79 -3.21 2.00
N ASN A 152 4.46 -2.07 2.13
CA ASN A 152 4.28 -0.94 1.22
C ASN A 152 4.75 -1.27 -0.21
N MET A 153 5.84 -2.03 -0.33
CA MET A 153 6.31 -2.57 -1.61
C MET A 153 5.28 -3.54 -2.19
N LEU A 154 4.77 -4.50 -1.42
CA LEU A 154 3.72 -5.42 -1.89
C LEU A 154 2.48 -4.66 -2.38
N ALA A 155 2.05 -3.61 -1.67
CA ALA A 155 0.94 -2.77 -2.05
C ALA A 155 1.18 -1.96 -3.35
N SER A 156 2.43 -1.80 -3.79
CA SER A 156 2.73 -1.19 -5.09
C SER A 156 2.43 -2.11 -6.27
N PHE A 157 2.39 -3.43 -6.07
CA PHE A 157 2.14 -4.39 -7.15
C PHE A 157 0.70 -4.91 -7.12
N THR A 158 0.14 -5.17 -8.29
CA THR A 158 -1.21 -5.72 -8.48
C THR A 158 -1.44 -7.02 -7.68
N SER A 159 -0.55 -8.01 -7.85
CA SER A 159 -0.63 -9.31 -7.15
C SER A 159 -0.39 -9.19 -5.65
N GLY A 160 0.53 -8.31 -5.23
CA GLY A 160 0.79 -8.02 -3.82
C GLY A 160 -0.40 -7.35 -3.12
N ARG A 161 -1.04 -6.38 -3.78
CA ARG A 161 -2.32 -5.80 -3.30
C ARG A 161 -3.39 -6.87 -3.15
N GLN A 162 -3.56 -7.72 -4.15
CA GLN A 162 -4.58 -8.77 -4.09
C GLN A 162 -4.35 -9.70 -2.90
N TYR A 163 -3.10 -10.15 -2.69
CA TYR A 163 -2.72 -10.97 -1.54
C TYR A 163 -3.06 -10.31 -0.19
N LEU A 164 -2.73 -9.03 -0.01
CA LEU A 164 -3.00 -8.32 1.24
C LEU A 164 -4.50 -8.02 1.44
N LEU A 165 -5.21 -7.66 0.37
CA LEU A 165 -6.64 -7.34 0.41
C LEU A 165 -7.52 -8.57 0.66
N THR A 166 -7.10 -9.77 0.23
CA THR A 166 -7.76 -11.02 0.64
C THR A 166 -7.77 -11.18 2.17
N HIS A 167 -6.81 -10.58 2.87
CA HIS A 167 -6.68 -10.61 4.33
C HIS A 167 -6.84 -9.22 4.96
N LEU A 168 -7.60 -8.33 4.31
CA LEU A 168 -7.70 -6.90 4.64
C LEU A 168 -7.94 -6.63 6.13
N ARG A 169 -8.93 -7.29 6.74
CA ARG A 169 -9.27 -7.08 8.16
C ARG A 169 -8.11 -7.39 9.11
N LEU A 170 -7.38 -8.47 8.84
CA LEU A 170 -6.22 -8.86 9.65
C LEU A 170 -5.09 -7.83 9.48
N VAL A 171 -4.83 -7.39 8.24
CA VAL A 171 -3.82 -6.36 7.96
C VAL A 171 -4.16 -5.05 8.64
N LEU A 172 -5.41 -4.56 8.53
CA LEU A 172 -5.83 -3.30 9.16
C LEU A 172 -5.81 -3.39 10.69
N ASN A 173 -6.29 -4.48 11.28
CA ASN A 173 -6.24 -4.70 12.73
C ASN A 173 -4.81 -4.76 13.28
N CYS A 174 -3.82 -5.08 12.44
CA CYS A 174 -2.41 -5.00 12.81
C CYS A 174 -1.84 -3.59 12.63
N VAL A 175 -2.08 -2.97 11.47
CA VAL A 175 -1.41 -1.73 11.05
C VAL A 175 -1.97 -0.52 11.78
N VAL A 176 -3.30 -0.42 11.92
CA VAL A 176 -3.96 0.74 12.52
C VAL A 176 -3.53 0.99 13.96
N PRO A 177 -3.50 -0.01 14.88
CA PRO A 177 -3.03 0.21 16.24
C PRO A 177 -1.55 0.64 16.31
N VAL A 178 -0.70 0.10 15.43
CA VAL A 178 0.72 0.45 15.37
C VAL A 178 0.90 1.90 14.92
N LEU A 179 0.12 2.33 13.92
CA LEU A 179 0.11 3.69 13.42
C LEU A 179 -0.34 4.72 14.47
N ARG A 180 -1.28 4.32 15.34
CA ARG A 180 -1.77 5.13 16.47
C ARG A 180 -0.78 5.20 17.63
N GLY A 181 0.26 4.38 17.63
CA GLY A 181 1.26 4.33 18.69
C GLY A 181 2.09 5.61 18.76
N ARG A 182 2.22 6.19 19.97
CA ARG A 182 2.94 7.47 20.19
C ARG A 182 4.46 7.41 19.93
N ARG A 183 5.05 6.22 19.85
CA ARG A 183 6.50 5.99 19.71
C ARG A 183 6.88 5.34 18.38
N LEU A 184 6.09 5.56 17.33
CA LEU A 184 6.40 5.04 16.00
C LEU A 184 7.45 5.94 15.32
N PRO A 185 8.59 5.39 14.85
CA PRO A 185 9.55 6.14 14.05
C PRO A 185 8.88 6.74 12.81
N THR A 186 9.22 7.98 12.46
CA THR A 186 8.62 8.71 11.32
C THR A 186 8.70 7.92 10.02
N THR A 187 9.84 7.31 9.75
CA THR A 187 10.08 6.43 8.59
C THR A 187 9.12 5.24 8.54
N THR A 188 8.84 4.60 9.68
CA THR A 188 7.89 3.48 9.73
C THR A 188 6.47 3.98 9.52
N GLN A 189 6.12 5.11 10.15
CA GLN A 189 4.81 5.74 9.99
C GLN A 189 4.52 6.09 8.53
N GLU A 190 5.45 6.73 7.83
CA GLU A 190 5.32 7.10 6.42
C GLU A 190 5.09 5.89 5.52
N GLN A 191 5.80 4.78 5.77
CA GLN A 191 5.67 3.57 4.96
C GLN A 191 4.32 2.87 5.18
N LEU A 192 3.82 2.86 6.42
CA LEU A 192 2.49 2.34 6.73
C LEU A 192 1.39 3.24 6.12
N LEU A 193 1.54 4.56 6.21
CA LEU A 193 0.61 5.51 5.59
C LEU A 193 0.58 5.34 4.07
N ALA A 194 1.73 5.29 3.41
CA ALA A 194 1.83 5.09 1.97
C ALA A 194 1.19 3.76 1.52
N MET A 195 1.27 2.71 2.36
CA MET A 195 0.58 1.45 2.10
C MET A 195 -0.94 1.62 2.20
N LEU A 196 -1.44 2.28 3.25
CA LEU A 196 -2.87 2.54 3.44
C LEU A 196 -3.45 3.40 2.31
N GLN A 197 -2.73 4.41 1.84
CA GLN A 197 -3.11 5.23 0.68
C GLN A 197 -3.31 4.38 -0.59
N LYS A 198 -2.45 3.39 -0.81
CA LYS A 198 -2.58 2.49 -1.97
C LYS A 198 -3.79 1.56 -1.84
N PHE A 199 -4.24 1.28 -0.62
CA PHE A 199 -5.41 0.44 -0.39
C PHE A 199 -6.72 1.23 -0.42
N SER A 200 -6.70 2.48 0.07
CA SER A 200 -7.87 3.35 0.13
C SER A 200 -8.43 3.71 -1.24
N VAL A 201 -7.73 3.39 -2.33
CA VAL A 201 -8.29 3.43 -3.69
C VAL A 201 -9.53 2.53 -3.83
N ARG A 202 -9.62 1.41 -3.10
CA ARG A 202 -10.75 0.47 -3.18
C ARG A 202 -11.79 0.77 -2.10
N HIS A 203 -13.06 0.88 -2.51
CA HIS A 203 -14.20 1.13 -1.62
C HIS A 203 -14.29 0.15 -0.43
N ALA A 204 -14.00 -1.14 -0.64
CA ALA A 204 -13.99 -2.13 0.43
C ALA A 204 -12.97 -1.79 1.55
N CYS A 205 -11.82 -1.21 1.18
CA CYS A 205 -10.83 -0.75 2.15
C CYS A 205 -11.26 0.54 2.84
N GLN A 206 -11.81 1.51 2.11
CA GLN A 206 -12.32 2.75 2.69
C GLN A 206 -13.36 2.46 3.77
N LYS A 207 -14.32 1.58 3.48
CA LYS A 207 -15.34 1.15 4.44
C LYS A 207 -14.73 0.55 5.72
N GLU A 208 -13.76 -0.35 5.58
CA GLU A 208 -13.11 -0.97 6.74
C GLU A 208 -12.22 0.02 7.52
N LEU A 209 -11.57 0.99 6.85
CA LEU A 209 -10.82 2.07 7.50
C LEU A 209 -11.74 3.00 8.30
N LEU A 210 -12.91 3.35 7.75
CA LEU A 210 -13.94 4.11 8.47
C LEU A 210 -14.42 3.34 9.70
N LEU A 211 -14.71 2.04 9.57
CA LEU A 211 -15.08 1.18 10.71
C LEU A 211 -13.99 1.09 11.77
N CYS A 212 -12.72 1.20 11.38
CA CYS A 212 -11.60 1.26 12.32
C CYS A 212 -11.46 2.63 13.02
N GLY A 213 -12.26 3.64 12.67
CA GLY A 213 -12.17 5.01 13.20
C GLY A 213 -10.98 5.80 12.65
N MET A 214 -10.56 5.53 11.41
CA MET A 214 -9.39 6.18 10.82
C MET A 214 -9.63 7.66 10.49
N LEU A 215 -10.87 8.03 10.17
CA LEU A 215 -11.22 9.42 9.88
C LEU A 215 -11.01 10.31 11.12
N GLU A 216 -11.56 9.91 12.27
CA GLU A 216 -11.39 10.65 13.52
C GLU A 216 -9.92 10.70 13.95
N TRP A 217 -9.18 9.60 13.74
CA TRP A 217 -7.75 9.57 14.05
C TRP A 217 -6.96 10.57 13.19
N ILE A 218 -7.27 10.69 11.89
CA ILE A 218 -6.57 11.59 10.98
C ILE A 218 -6.84 13.05 11.30
N VAL A 219 -8.10 13.41 11.58
CA VAL A 219 -8.45 14.78 11.97
C VAL A 219 -7.62 15.19 13.18
N ASN A 220 -7.58 14.34 14.22
CA ASN A 220 -6.74 14.58 15.40
C ASN A 220 -5.24 14.61 15.08
N PHE A 221 -4.78 13.78 14.14
CA PHE A 221 -3.39 13.74 13.72
C PHE A 221 -2.96 15.03 12.99
N LEU A 222 -3.83 15.58 12.14
CA LEU A 222 -3.63 16.82 11.40
C LEU A 222 -3.63 18.05 12.31
N GLU A 223 -4.53 18.09 13.29
CA GLU A 223 -4.58 19.17 14.29
C GLU A 223 -3.25 19.28 15.07
N GLY A 224 -2.57 18.16 15.27
CA GLY A 224 -1.27 18.12 15.95
C GLY A 224 -0.05 18.37 15.05
N ARG A 225 -0.15 18.11 13.74
CA ARG A 225 0.96 18.22 12.76
C ARG A 225 0.44 18.39 11.33
N THR A 226 0.63 19.57 10.74
CA THR A 226 0.34 19.85 9.33
C THR A 226 1.59 19.64 8.46
N THR A 227 2.06 18.40 8.35
CA THR A 227 3.06 18.06 7.33
C THR A 227 2.36 17.81 5.99
N ALA A 228 3.03 18.08 4.87
CA ALA A 228 2.50 17.81 3.52
C ALA A 228 2.01 16.35 3.37
N TYR A 229 2.72 15.41 4.00
CA TYR A 229 2.33 14.00 4.04
C TYR A 229 1.05 13.72 4.83
N ALA A 230 0.81 14.43 5.93
CA ALA A 230 -0.43 14.27 6.69
C ALA A 230 -1.64 14.75 5.87
N THR A 231 -1.49 15.87 5.16
CA THR A 231 -2.54 16.39 4.27
C THR A 231 -2.78 15.51 3.06
N GLU A 232 -1.74 14.94 2.43
CA GLU A 232 -1.89 13.98 1.33
C GLU A 232 -2.66 12.73 1.77
N TYR A 233 -2.48 12.29 3.02
CA TYR A 233 -3.22 11.17 3.58
C TYR A 233 -4.70 11.50 3.81
N ALA A 234 -4.99 12.68 4.36
CA ALA A 234 -6.37 13.15 4.54
C ALA A 234 -7.16 13.15 3.23
N CYS A 235 -6.52 13.53 2.12
CA CYS A 235 -7.14 13.56 0.80
C CYS A 235 -7.33 12.17 0.16
N SER A 236 -6.68 11.13 0.70
CA SER A 236 -6.67 9.79 0.12
C SER A 236 -7.70 8.83 0.72
N LEU A 237 -8.39 9.27 1.79
CA LEU A 237 -9.35 8.48 2.56
C LEU A 237 -10.78 8.94 2.31
#